data_AF-A0A7V8VWP6-F1
#
_entry.id   AF-A0A7V8VWP6-F1
#
_cell.length_a   1.000
_cell.length_b   1.000
_cell.length_c   1.000
_cell.angle_alpha   90.00
_cell.angle_beta   90.00
_cell.angle_gamma   90.00
#
_symmetry.space_group_name_H-M   'P 1'
#
loop_
_entity.id
_entity.type
_entity.pdbx_description
1 polymer ?
#
loop_
_entity_poly.entity_id
_entity_poly.type
_entity_poly.pdbx_seq_one_letter_code
_entity_poly.pdbx_strand_id
1 'polypeptide(L)'
;IQIDEAALREGLPLRRDDWAGYLDWAVESFRITAAGARPETQVHTHMCYSEFGDIYGAISDLDADVISIENARSGLELLESFRERGYDKGVGPGVYDIHSPRVPPASEIAANLRATITVLDVDRVWVNPDCGLKTRKPDESTDALRNMVAAAKEVRASLNGAAS
;
A
#
# COMPACT_ATOMS: atom_id res chain seq x y z
N ILE A 1 2.93 4.89 13.38
CA ILE A 1 3.36 3.58 13.91
C ILE A 1 2.90 2.54 12.91
N GLN A 2 3.78 1.65 12.46
CA GLN A 2 3.41 0.62 11.50
C GLN A 2 3.20 -0.72 12.22
N ILE A 3 2.08 -1.39 11.93
CA ILE A 3 1.72 -2.71 12.44
C ILE A 3 1.44 -3.60 11.21
N ASP A 4 2.33 -4.55 10.96
CA ASP A 4 2.27 -5.37 9.75
C ASP A 4 1.44 -6.63 9.98
N GLU A 5 0.44 -6.85 9.11
CA GLU A 5 -0.42 -8.03 9.11
C GLU A 5 -0.16 -8.89 7.88
N ALA A 6 1.09 -9.32 7.74
CA ALA A 6 1.56 -10.11 6.60
C ALA A 6 0.91 -11.50 6.48
N ALA A 7 0.18 -11.96 7.51
CA ALA A 7 -0.42 -13.29 7.59
C ALA A 7 -1.96 -13.30 7.72
N LEU A 8 -2.63 -12.13 7.62
CA LEU A 8 -4.10 -12.05 7.75
C LEU A 8 -4.81 -12.97 6.74
N ARG A 9 -4.29 -13.10 5.52
CA ARG A 9 -4.88 -13.98 4.51
C ARG A 9 -4.49 -15.44 4.71
N GLU A 10 -3.28 -15.70 5.21
CA GLU A 10 -2.77 -17.06 5.46
C GLU A 10 -3.55 -17.79 6.55
N GLY A 11 -4.10 -17.05 7.51
CA GLY A 11 -4.91 -17.62 8.58
C GLY A 11 -6.37 -17.92 8.20
N LEU A 12 -6.80 -17.58 6.97
CA LEU A 12 -8.17 -17.84 6.53
C LEU A 12 -8.51 -19.33 6.59
N PRO A 13 -9.64 -19.71 7.23
CA PRO A 13 -10.12 -21.08 7.18
C PRO A 13 -10.31 -21.56 5.74
N LEU A 14 -10.08 -22.86 5.47
CA LEU A 14 -10.27 -23.41 4.13
C LEU A 14 -11.73 -23.32 3.65
N ARG A 15 -12.70 -23.32 4.57
CA ARG A 15 -14.13 -23.20 4.27
C ARG A 15 -14.54 -21.74 4.37
N ARG A 16 -15.14 -21.20 3.31
CA ARG A 16 -15.62 -19.81 3.25
C ARG A 16 -16.64 -19.48 4.35
N ASP A 17 -17.48 -20.43 4.73
CA ASP A 17 -18.48 -20.24 5.78
C ASP A 17 -17.85 -19.89 7.14
N ASP A 18 -16.59 -20.29 7.37
CA ASP A 18 -15.86 -20.04 8.61
C ASP A 18 -15.06 -18.71 8.56
N TRP A 19 -15.02 -18.02 7.42
CA TRP A 19 -14.21 -16.81 7.25
C TRP A 19 -14.68 -15.65 8.12
N ALA A 20 -15.99 -15.44 8.22
CA ALA A 20 -16.54 -14.32 8.97
C ALA A 20 -16.09 -14.35 10.44
N GLY A 21 -16.15 -15.52 11.07
CA GLY A 21 -15.70 -15.69 12.45
C GLY A 21 -14.20 -15.46 12.62
N TYR A 22 -13.37 -15.89 11.65
CA TYR A 22 -11.93 -15.64 11.68
C TYR A 22 -11.59 -14.15 11.52
N LEU A 23 -12.17 -13.51 10.49
CA LEU A 23 -11.88 -12.12 10.16
C LEU A 23 -12.33 -11.17 11.27
N ASP A 24 -13.44 -11.47 11.95
CA ASP A 24 -13.95 -10.67 13.08
C ASP A 24 -12.93 -10.54 14.20
N TRP A 25 -12.45 -11.66 14.76
CA TRP A 25 -11.46 -11.60 15.86
C TRP A 25 -10.09 -11.11 15.39
N ALA A 26 -9.70 -11.40 14.14
CA ALA A 26 -8.41 -10.96 13.61
C ALA A 26 -8.38 -9.43 13.47
N VAL A 27 -9.44 -8.85 12.92
CA VAL A 27 -9.59 -7.39 12.83
C VAL A 27 -9.69 -6.76 14.22
N GLU A 28 -10.48 -7.35 15.13
CA GLU A 28 -10.56 -6.86 16.51
C GLU A 28 -9.18 -6.83 17.19
N SER A 29 -8.37 -7.87 17.00
CA SER A 29 -7.02 -7.98 17.56
C SER A 29 -6.10 -6.86 17.06
N PHE A 30 -6.17 -6.53 15.76
CA PHE A 30 -5.44 -5.41 15.19
C PHE A 30 -5.90 -4.08 15.81
N ARG A 31 -7.21 -3.85 15.87
CA ARG A 31 -7.79 -2.61 16.42
C ARG A 31 -7.43 -2.42 17.89
N ILE A 32 -7.44 -3.48 18.70
CA ILE A 32 -7.00 -3.41 20.11
C ILE A 32 -5.54 -2.96 20.20
N THR A 33 -4.67 -3.45 19.32
CA THR A 33 -3.26 -3.06 19.27
C THR A 33 -3.09 -1.58 18.96
N ALA A 34 -3.92 -1.03 18.06
CA ALA A 34 -3.90 0.37 17.65
C ALA A 34 -4.70 1.31 18.57
N ALA A 35 -5.63 0.81 19.39
CA ALA A 35 -6.63 1.59 20.12
C ALA A 35 -6.06 2.63 21.11
N GLY A 36 -4.81 2.46 21.55
CA GLY A 36 -4.12 3.42 22.41
C GLY A 36 -3.52 4.62 21.67
N ALA A 37 -3.56 4.64 20.34
CA ALA A 37 -3.05 5.74 19.54
C ALA A 37 -3.87 7.02 19.76
N ARG A 38 -3.19 8.17 19.87
CA ARG A 38 -3.86 9.47 19.89
C ARG A 38 -4.33 9.84 18.49
N PRO A 39 -5.32 10.74 18.32
CA PRO A 39 -5.82 11.14 17.01
C PRO A 39 -4.75 11.69 16.06
N GLU A 40 -3.67 12.27 16.57
CA GLU A 40 -2.57 12.80 15.76
C GLU A 40 -1.52 11.71 15.39
N THR A 41 -1.63 10.51 15.97
CA THR A 41 -0.73 9.39 15.71
C THR A 41 -1.27 8.56 14.55
N GLN A 42 -0.57 8.60 13.41
CA GLN A 42 -0.95 7.81 12.25
C GLN A 42 -0.55 6.33 12.42
N VAL A 43 -1.51 5.43 12.26
CA VAL A 43 -1.34 3.97 12.22
C VAL A 43 -1.24 3.53 10.77
N HIS A 44 -0.13 2.88 10.46
CA HIS A 44 0.14 2.30 9.15
C HIS A 44 0.01 0.79 9.25
N THR A 45 -0.43 0.14 8.18
CA THR A 45 -0.31 -1.31 8.04
C THR A 45 0.26 -1.69 6.68
N HIS A 46 1.03 -2.76 6.66
CA HIS A 46 1.54 -3.35 5.43
C HIS A 46 0.96 -4.74 5.22
N MET A 47 0.55 -5.02 3.98
CA MET A 47 0.03 -6.31 3.55
C MET A 47 0.78 -6.81 2.33
N CYS A 48 1.39 -7.99 2.46
CA CYS A 48 2.19 -8.65 1.41
C CYS A 48 1.32 -9.39 0.36
N TYR A 49 0.20 -8.80 -0.04
CA TYR A 49 -0.71 -9.39 -1.04
C TYR A 49 -1.07 -8.35 -2.09
N SER A 50 -1.40 -8.82 -3.29
CA SER A 50 -1.82 -7.99 -4.42
C SER A 50 -3.25 -8.26 -4.90
N GLU A 51 -3.97 -9.15 -4.20
CA GLU A 51 -5.38 -9.42 -4.45
C GLU A 51 -6.15 -9.32 -3.14
N PHE A 52 -7.11 -8.38 -3.08
CA PHE A 52 -7.88 -8.10 -1.86
C PHE A 52 -9.38 -8.27 -2.02
N GLY A 53 -9.85 -8.67 -3.22
CA GLY A 53 -11.28 -8.70 -3.56
C GLY A 53 -12.15 -9.44 -2.53
N ASP A 54 -11.66 -10.59 -2.05
CA ASP A 54 -12.41 -11.45 -1.13
C ASP A 54 -12.37 -11.01 0.34
N ILE A 55 -11.41 -10.14 0.73
CA ILE A 55 -11.20 -9.70 2.14
C ILE A 55 -11.18 -8.18 2.33
N TYR A 56 -11.55 -7.41 1.32
CA TYR A 56 -11.56 -5.94 1.39
C TYR A 56 -12.32 -5.39 2.60
N GLY A 57 -13.46 -6.00 2.95
CA GLY A 57 -14.25 -5.58 4.11
C GLY A 57 -13.41 -5.60 5.38
N ALA A 58 -12.73 -6.72 5.65
CA ALA A 58 -11.83 -6.84 6.78
C ALA A 58 -10.68 -5.82 6.72
N ILE A 59 -10.12 -5.54 5.54
CA ILE A 59 -9.05 -4.54 5.37
C ILE A 59 -9.54 -3.13 5.71
N SER A 60 -10.75 -2.78 5.28
CA SER A 60 -11.39 -1.53 5.66
C SER A 60 -11.62 -1.47 7.17
N ASP A 61 -12.08 -2.58 7.76
CA ASP A 61 -12.41 -2.69 9.18
C ASP A 61 -11.19 -2.68 10.10
N LEU A 62 -9.97 -2.96 9.60
CA LEU A 62 -8.71 -2.75 10.35
C LEU A 62 -8.56 -1.32 10.85
N ASP A 63 -9.22 -0.38 10.18
CA ASP A 63 -9.27 1.02 10.55
C ASP A 63 -7.91 1.76 10.51
N ALA A 64 -6.91 1.20 9.81
CA ALA A 64 -5.59 1.83 9.66
C ALA A 64 -5.66 3.11 8.82
N ASP A 65 -4.92 4.16 9.21
CA ASP A 65 -4.90 5.45 8.51
C ASP A 65 -4.24 5.35 7.13
N VAL A 66 -3.25 4.48 7.01
CA VAL A 66 -2.51 4.24 5.76
C VAL A 66 -2.26 2.74 5.58
N ILE A 67 -2.59 2.22 4.41
CA ILE A 67 -2.23 0.86 4.01
C ILE A 67 -1.16 0.89 2.91
N SER A 68 -0.11 0.09 3.06
CA SER A 68 0.87 -0.17 2.00
C SER A 68 0.67 -1.57 1.43
N ILE A 69 0.56 -1.67 0.12
CA ILE A 69 0.22 -2.91 -0.59
C ILE A 69 1.25 -3.21 -1.68
N GLU A 70 1.50 -4.49 -1.93
CA GLU A 70 2.33 -4.92 -3.05
C GLU A 70 1.60 -4.64 -4.37
N ASN A 71 2.20 -3.82 -5.24
CA ASN A 71 1.56 -3.42 -6.49
C ASN A 71 2.52 -3.23 -7.68
N ALA A 72 3.85 -3.32 -7.51
CA ALA A 72 4.77 -2.98 -8.59
C ALA A 72 4.64 -3.91 -9.82
N ARG A 73 4.02 -5.08 -9.66
CA ARG A 73 3.74 -6.05 -10.74
C ARG A 73 2.27 -6.22 -11.10
N SER A 74 1.34 -5.65 -10.33
CA SER A 74 -0.10 -5.98 -10.41
C SER A 74 -0.93 -4.99 -11.23
N GLY A 75 -0.36 -3.86 -11.62
CA GLY A 75 -1.02 -2.87 -12.48
C GLY A 75 -2.09 -2.05 -11.76
N LEU A 76 -3.06 -1.53 -12.51
CA LEU A 76 -4.10 -0.62 -12.00
C LEU A 76 -5.36 -1.32 -11.49
N GLU A 77 -5.61 -2.57 -11.88
CA GLU A 77 -6.85 -3.31 -11.58
C GLU A 77 -7.13 -3.36 -10.06
N LEU A 78 -6.07 -3.60 -9.28
CA LEU A 78 -6.17 -3.57 -7.82
C LEU A 78 -6.64 -2.21 -7.31
N LEU A 79 -6.06 -1.12 -7.81
CA LEU A 79 -6.37 0.25 -7.39
C LEU A 79 -7.79 0.66 -7.81
N GLU A 80 -8.26 0.18 -8.96
CA GLU A 80 -9.64 0.40 -9.39
C GLU A 80 -10.63 -0.24 -8.42
N SER A 81 -10.32 -1.42 -7.86
CA SER A 81 -11.16 -2.04 -6.83
C SER A 81 -11.27 -1.19 -5.55
N PHE A 82 -10.19 -0.50 -5.14
CA PHE A 82 -10.21 0.42 -4.00
C PHE A 82 -11.10 1.62 -4.27
N ARG A 83 -11.04 2.17 -5.49
CA ARG A 83 -11.89 3.29 -5.92
C ARG A 83 -13.37 2.87 -5.96
N GLU A 84 -13.68 1.74 -6.58
CA GLU A 84 -15.06 1.24 -6.72
C GLU A 84 -15.73 0.94 -5.38
N ARG A 85 -14.94 0.47 -4.41
CA ARG A 85 -15.42 0.17 -3.06
C ARG A 85 -15.37 1.37 -2.11
N GLY A 86 -14.89 2.52 -2.59
CA GLY A 86 -14.93 3.78 -1.87
C GLY A 86 -13.92 3.90 -0.72
N TYR A 87 -12.71 3.31 -0.86
CA TYR A 87 -11.70 3.41 0.19
C TYR A 87 -11.32 4.87 0.47
N ASP A 88 -11.40 5.28 1.73
CA ASP A 88 -11.33 6.68 2.13
C ASP A 88 -10.04 7.09 2.84
N LYS A 89 -9.07 6.18 2.95
CA LYS A 89 -7.82 6.35 3.71
C LYS A 89 -6.58 6.36 2.82
N GLY A 90 -5.42 6.54 3.44
CA GLY A 90 -4.14 6.55 2.72
C GLY A 90 -3.82 5.21 2.10
N VAL A 91 -3.33 5.20 0.86
CA VAL A 91 -2.91 3.99 0.13
C VAL A 91 -1.52 4.20 -0.46
N GLY A 92 -0.64 3.25 -0.18
CA GLY A 92 0.72 3.19 -0.67
C GLY A 92 0.93 1.98 -1.58
N PRO A 93 0.54 2.06 -2.86
CA PRO A 93 0.81 0.99 -3.81
C PRO A 93 2.30 0.96 -4.12
N GLY A 94 2.93 -0.19 -3.91
CA GLY A 94 4.36 -0.34 -4.13
C GLY A 94 4.76 0.01 -5.57
N VAL A 95 5.79 0.84 -5.72
CA VAL A 95 6.32 1.28 -7.02
C VAL A 95 7.71 0.74 -7.34
N TYR A 96 8.27 -0.03 -6.43
CA TYR A 96 9.56 -0.70 -6.57
C TYR A 96 9.42 -2.16 -6.15
N ASP A 97 9.53 -3.05 -7.14
CA ASP A 97 9.59 -4.49 -6.95
C ASP A 97 10.89 -4.87 -6.24
N ILE A 98 10.77 -5.01 -4.93
CA ILE A 98 11.90 -5.35 -4.08
C ILE A 98 12.36 -6.78 -4.30
N HIS A 99 11.66 -7.66 -5.04
CA HIS A 99 12.11 -9.03 -5.30
C HIS A 99 13.04 -9.13 -6.51
N SER A 100 13.25 -8.02 -7.23
CA SER A 100 14.19 -7.92 -8.33
C SER A 100 15.45 -7.13 -7.91
N PRO A 101 16.66 -7.55 -8.35
CA PRO A 101 17.87 -6.74 -8.17
C PRO A 101 17.92 -5.53 -9.11
N ARG A 102 16.99 -5.43 -10.07
CA ARG A 102 16.91 -4.32 -11.03
C ARG A 102 16.56 -3.03 -10.29
N VAL A 103 17.34 -1.98 -10.52
CA VAL A 103 17.00 -0.62 -10.11
C VAL A 103 16.05 0.00 -11.14
N PRO A 104 14.76 0.26 -10.82
CA PRO A 104 13.85 0.90 -11.75
C PRO A 104 14.27 2.36 -12.00
N PRO A 105 14.25 2.84 -13.26
CA PRO A 105 14.53 4.24 -13.56
C PRO A 105 13.42 5.15 -13.02
N ALA A 106 13.76 6.38 -12.66
CA ALA A 106 12.81 7.35 -12.12
C ALA A 106 11.61 7.60 -13.05
N SER A 107 11.81 7.56 -14.38
CA SER A 107 10.74 7.73 -15.37
C SER A 107 9.69 6.61 -15.32
N GLU A 108 10.11 5.37 -15.05
CA GLU A 108 9.19 4.23 -14.90
C GLU A 108 8.34 4.38 -13.64
N ILE A 109 8.97 4.75 -12.53
CA ILE A 109 8.26 5.03 -11.27
C ILE A 109 7.29 6.21 -11.45
N ALA A 110 7.72 7.28 -12.12
CA ALA A 110 6.88 8.45 -12.37
C ALA A 110 5.68 8.11 -13.27
N ALA A 111 5.84 7.23 -14.27
CA ALA A 111 4.74 6.75 -15.09
C ALA A 111 3.72 5.96 -14.26
N ASN A 112 4.20 5.07 -13.38
CA ASN A 112 3.33 4.33 -12.44
C ASN A 112 2.58 5.29 -11.51
N LEU A 113 3.28 6.24 -10.87
CA LEU A 113 2.65 7.23 -10.00
C LEU A 113 1.59 8.08 -10.72
N ARG A 114 1.85 8.52 -11.96
CA ARG A 114 0.86 9.23 -12.77
C ARG A 114 -0.38 8.39 -13.04
N ALA A 115 -0.21 7.10 -13.28
CA ALA A 115 -1.31 6.17 -13.48
C ALA A 115 -2.08 5.94 -12.18
N THR A 116 -1.39 5.81 -11.04
CA THR A 116 -2.02 5.67 -9.71
C THR A 116 -2.94 6.85 -9.38
N ILE A 117 -2.51 8.09 -9.62
CA ILE A 117 -3.29 9.29 -9.30
C ILE A 117 -4.45 9.57 -10.27
N THR A 118 -4.61 8.80 -11.36
CA THR A 118 -5.85 8.85 -12.16
C THR A 118 -6.97 8.02 -11.54
N VAL A 119 -6.61 7.12 -10.61
CA VAL A 119 -7.53 6.17 -9.96
C VAL A 119 -7.77 6.54 -8.50
N LEU A 120 -6.71 6.97 -7.81
CA LEU A 120 -6.76 7.35 -6.39
C LEU A 120 -6.65 8.87 -6.22
N ASP A 121 -7.29 9.39 -5.18
CA ASP A 121 -7.11 10.78 -4.76
C ASP A 121 -5.64 11.03 -4.39
N VAL A 122 -5.06 12.07 -4.98
CA VAL A 122 -3.65 12.42 -4.82
C VAL A 122 -3.27 12.67 -3.36
N ASP A 123 -4.19 13.21 -2.56
CA ASP A 123 -3.95 13.50 -1.14
C ASP A 123 -3.90 12.22 -0.28
N ARG A 124 -4.29 11.08 -0.84
CA ARG A 124 -4.27 9.77 -0.19
C ARG A 124 -3.12 8.88 -0.66
N VAL A 125 -2.37 9.28 -1.69
CA VAL A 125 -1.32 8.43 -2.27
C VAL A 125 0.00 8.57 -1.51
N TRP A 126 0.50 7.42 -1.04
CA TRP A 126 1.85 7.26 -0.50
C TRP A 126 2.78 6.63 -1.53
N VAL A 127 4.07 6.96 -1.46
CA VAL A 127 5.10 6.42 -2.36
C VAL A 127 6.08 5.57 -1.56
N ASN A 128 6.04 4.26 -1.77
CA ASN A 128 6.84 3.27 -1.05
C ASN A 128 7.27 2.11 -1.98
N PRO A 129 8.28 1.33 -1.58
CA PRO A 129 8.57 0.03 -2.20
C PRO A 129 7.43 -0.98 -1.96
N ASP A 130 7.47 -2.11 -2.68
CA ASP A 130 6.51 -3.21 -2.46
C ASP A 130 6.57 -3.78 -1.03
N CYS A 131 7.77 -3.94 -0.47
CA CYS A 131 7.96 -4.50 0.87
C CYS A 131 9.31 -4.02 1.47
N GLY A 132 9.74 -4.66 2.56
CA GLY A 132 11.02 -4.39 3.20
C GLY A 132 12.24 -4.70 2.33
N LEU A 133 13.31 -3.92 2.51
CA LEU A 133 14.54 -4.00 1.69
C LEU A 133 15.58 -5.01 2.21
N LYS A 134 15.21 -5.85 3.19
CA LYS A 134 16.15 -6.75 3.91
C LYS A 134 16.95 -7.67 2.99
N THR A 135 16.37 -8.09 1.87
CA THR A 135 16.98 -9.03 0.93
C THR A 135 17.77 -8.33 -0.19
N ARG A 136 17.77 -7.00 -0.24
CA ARG A 136 18.44 -6.20 -1.29
C ARG A 136 19.80 -5.73 -0.83
N LYS A 137 20.69 -5.45 -1.80
CA LYS A 137 21.98 -4.85 -1.46
C LYS A 137 21.82 -3.36 -1.17
N PRO A 138 22.71 -2.77 -0.35
CA PRO A 138 22.63 -1.35 -0.02
C PRO A 138 22.72 -0.40 -1.22
N ASP A 139 23.55 -0.72 -2.22
CA ASP A 139 23.71 0.04 -3.47
C ASP A 139 22.43 -0.01 -4.32
N GLU A 140 21.93 -1.23 -4.59
CA GLU A 140 20.65 -1.47 -5.28
C GLU A 140 19.51 -0.69 -4.63
N SER A 141 19.41 -0.78 -3.28
CA SER A 141 18.37 -0.11 -2.49
C SER A 141 18.50 1.41 -2.54
N THR A 142 19.71 1.94 -2.37
CA THR A 142 19.94 3.39 -2.33
C THR A 142 19.59 4.03 -3.67
N ASP A 143 19.99 3.41 -4.78
CA ASP A 143 19.72 3.96 -6.09
C ASP A 143 18.24 3.85 -6.48
N ALA A 144 17.57 2.74 -6.12
CA ALA A 144 16.12 2.62 -6.31
C ALA A 144 15.35 3.67 -5.49
N LEU A 145 15.71 3.89 -4.23
CA LEU A 145 15.08 4.91 -3.38
C LEU A 145 15.35 6.33 -3.89
N ARG A 146 16.53 6.63 -4.41
CA ARG A 146 16.83 7.92 -5.06
C ARG A 146 15.91 8.17 -6.26
N ASN A 147 15.76 7.16 -7.11
CA ASN A 147 14.87 7.24 -8.27
C ASN A 147 13.40 7.41 -7.85
N MET A 148 12.98 6.72 -6.79
CA MET A 148 11.62 6.83 -6.23
C MET A 148 11.34 8.25 -5.71
N VAL A 149 12.28 8.84 -4.99
CA VAL A 149 12.16 10.23 -4.52
C VAL A 149 12.17 11.23 -5.68
N ALA A 150 13.01 11.01 -6.70
CA ALA A 150 13.05 11.85 -7.90
C ALA A 150 11.72 11.83 -8.66
N ALA A 151 11.14 10.64 -8.86
CA ALA A 151 9.84 10.45 -9.49
C ALA A 151 8.72 11.15 -8.71
N ALA A 152 8.68 10.99 -7.38
CA ALA A 152 7.68 11.67 -6.56
C ALA A 152 7.78 13.21 -6.66
N LYS A 153 9.00 13.76 -6.71
CA LYS A 153 9.22 15.20 -6.90
C LYS A 153 8.76 15.67 -8.28
N GLU A 154 9.06 14.91 -9.33
CA GLU A 154 8.62 15.19 -10.70
C GLU A 154 7.08 15.25 -10.80
N VAL A 155 6.40 14.24 -10.25
CA VAL A 155 4.92 14.19 -10.27
C VAL A 155 4.33 15.34 -9.45
N ARG A 156 4.85 15.64 -8.26
CA ARG A 156 4.42 16.80 -7.46
C ARG A 156 4.56 18.13 -8.20
N ALA A 157 5.67 18.32 -8.92
CA ALA A 157 5.86 19.53 -9.72
C ALA A 157 4.82 19.65 -10.84
N SER A 158 4.45 18.53 -11.48
CA SER A 158 3.42 18.52 -12.53
C SER A 158 2.02 18.86 -12.02
N LEU A 159 1.72 18.55 -10.76
CA LEU A 159 0.44 18.88 -10.12
C LEU A 159 0.34 20.38 -9.81
N ASN A 160 1.43 20.98 -9.33
CA ASN A 160 1.48 22.42 -9.04
C ASN A 160 1.41 23.28 -10.32
N GLY A 161 1.94 22.78 -11.44
CA GLY A 161 1.88 23.47 -12.73
C GLY A 161 0.52 23.35 -13.46
N ALA A 162 -0.36 22.44 -13.02
CA ALA A 162 -1.72 22.33 -13.56
C ALA A 162 -2.73 23.27 -12.86
N ALA A 163 -2.32 23.88 -11.74
CA ALA A 163 -3.14 24.79 -10.93
C ALA A 163 -2.95 26.28 -11.30
N SER A 164 -2.27 26.59 -12.41
CA SER A 164 -2.01 27.96 -12.91
C SER A 164 -2.66 28.23 -14.25
#